data_AF-A0A919CKI9-F1
#
_entry.id   AF-A0A919CKI9-F1
#
_cell.length_a   1.000
_cell.length_b   1.000
_cell.length_c   1.000
_cell.angle_alpha   90.00
_cell.angle_beta   90.00
_cell.angle_gamma   90.00
#
_symmetry.space_group_name_H-M   'P 1'
#
loop_
_entity.id
_entity.type
_entity.pdbx_description
1 polymer ?
#
loop_
_entity_poly.entity_id
_entity_poly.type
_entity_poly.pdbx_seq_one_letter_code
_entity_poly.pdbx_strand_id
1 'polypeptide(L)'
;MTALAAPAWARSMGTEDTDPGELSENPDVLAALDKRVTEINTGLNHVEQVKKYRVLGALWTTGSGELTPKLSLRRKVIEERYKDVIDALY
;
A
#
# COMPACT_ATOMS: atom_id res chain seq x y z
N MET A 1 -4.73 3.11 -17.26
CA MET A 1 -4.64 4.29 -16.39
C MET A 1 -4.00 3.85 -15.09
N THR A 2 -2.68 3.72 -15.11
CA THR A 2 -1.95 2.72 -14.31
C THR A 2 -1.08 3.42 -13.26
N ALA A 3 -1.21 2.99 -11.99
CA ALA A 3 -0.24 3.14 -10.88
C ALA A 3 0.32 4.52 -10.48
N LEU A 4 -0.07 5.64 -11.10
CA LEU A 4 0.54 6.97 -10.86
C LEU A 4 0.16 7.70 -9.57
N ALA A 5 -0.69 7.12 -8.71
CA ALA A 5 -1.21 7.84 -7.54
C ALA A 5 -0.13 8.17 -6.49
N ALA A 6 0.77 7.23 -6.19
CA ALA A 6 1.79 7.44 -5.15
C ALA A 6 2.87 8.47 -5.57
N PRO A 7 3.47 8.40 -6.79
CA PRO A 7 4.45 9.40 -7.22
C PRO A 7 3.83 10.78 -7.48
N ALA A 8 2.56 10.85 -7.89
CA ALA A 8 1.86 12.13 -8.05
C ALA A 8 1.60 12.79 -6.69
N TRP A 9 1.22 11.99 -5.68
CA TRP A 9 1.02 12.47 -4.32
C TRP A 9 2.33 12.87 -3.63
N ALA A 10 3.40 12.09 -3.79
CA ALA A 10 4.74 12.42 -3.28
C ALA A 10 5.24 13.77 -3.81
N ARG A 11 5.10 14.03 -5.11
CA ARG A 11 5.42 15.34 -5.70
C ARG A 11 4.57 16.47 -5.12
N SER A 12 3.30 16.22 -4.79
CA SER A 12 2.43 17.23 -4.15
C SER A 12 2.84 17.54 -2.70
N MET A 13 3.58 16.64 -2.06
CA MET A 13 4.15 16.80 -0.71
C MET A 13 5.55 17.42 -0.73
N GLY A 14 6.10 17.75 -1.90
CA GLY A 14 7.44 18.35 -2.04
C GLY A 14 8.58 17.32 -2.08
N THR A 15 8.26 16.03 -2.22
CA THR A 15 9.24 14.95 -2.31
C THR A 15 9.59 14.68 -3.78
N GLU A 16 10.89 14.61 -4.10
CA GLU A 16 11.38 14.26 -5.45
C GLU A 16 11.42 12.75 -5.71
N ASP A 17 11.31 11.95 -4.64
CA ASP A 17 11.30 10.49 -4.70
C ASP A 17 10.11 10.00 -5.55
N THR A 18 10.44 9.27 -6.60
CA THR A 18 9.45 8.66 -7.50
C THR A 18 9.54 7.15 -7.51
N ASP A 19 10.55 6.60 -6.84
CA ASP A 19 10.71 5.17 -6.69
C ASP A 19 9.73 4.63 -5.62
N PRO A 20 8.89 3.64 -5.97
CA PRO A 20 7.95 3.04 -5.02
C PRO A 20 8.62 2.43 -3.78
N GLY A 21 9.86 1.93 -3.90
CA GLY A 21 10.64 1.41 -2.80
C GLY A 21 10.96 2.50 -1.77
N GLU A 22 11.57 3.59 -2.23
CA GLU A 22 11.89 4.74 -1.39
C GLU A 22 10.63 5.36 -0.75
N LEU A 23 9.55 5.50 -1.53
CA LEU A 23 8.29 6.02 -1.03
C LEU A 23 7.65 5.12 0.04
N SER A 24 7.87 3.82 -0.01
CA SER A 24 7.32 2.89 0.98
C SER A 24 7.98 2.99 2.36
N GLU A 25 9.18 3.58 2.42
CA GLU A 25 9.95 3.78 3.64
C GLU A 25 10.01 5.25 4.07
N ASN A 26 9.58 6.17 3.20
CA ASN A 26 9.62 7.60 3.47
C ASN A 26 8.70 7.98 4.67
N PRO A 27 9.24 8.66 5.70
CA PRO A 27 8.51 8.94 6.93
C PRO A 27 7.31 9.88 6.72
N ASP A 28 7.38 10.82 5.78
CA ASP A 28 6.28 11.74 5.50
C ASP A 28 5.12 11.02 4.79
N VAL A 29 5.45 10.05 3.93
CA VAL A 29 4.46 9.17 3.29
C VAL A 29 3.76 8.32 4.34
N LEU A 30 4.53 7.68 5.22
CA LEU A 30 4.00 6.85 6.30
C LEU A 30 3.13 7.64 7.27
N ALA A 31 3.56 8.84 7.68
CA ALA A 31 2.78 9.70 8.57
C ALA A 31 1.44 10.13 7.95
N ALA A 32 1.43 10.44 6.65
CA ALA A 32 0.18 10.79 5.96
C ALA A 32 -0.78 9.59 5.85
N LEU A 33 -0.24 8.39 5.58
CA LEU A 33 -1.01 7.15 5.57
C LEU A 33 -1.59 6.84 6.96
N ASP A 34 -0.79 6.99 8.02
CA ASP A 34 -1.24 6.78 9.41
C ASP A 34 -2.38 7.71 9.77
N LYS A 35 -2.26 9.00 9.43
CA LYS A 35 -3.34 9.97 9.62
C LYS A 35 -4.61 9.51 8.90
N ARG A 36 -4.49 9.09 7.64
CA ARG A 36 -5.64 8.68 6.83
C ARG A 36 -6.30 7.40 7.35
N VAL A 37 -5.49 6.41 7.75
CA VAL A 37 -5.98 5.18 8.38
C VAL A 37 -6.71 5.49 9.68
N THR A 38 -6.15 6.39 10.50
CA THR A 38 -6.76 6.83 11.76
C THR A 38 -8.12 7.48 11.52
N GLU A 39 -8.21 8.40 10.56
CA GLU A 39 -9.48 9.03 10.16
C GLU A 39 -10.53 7.99 9.74
N ILE A 40 -10.16 7.02 8.90
CA ILE A 40 -11.07 5.97 8.44
C ILE A 40 -11.54 5.09 9.61
N ASN A 41 -10.61 4.71 10.50
CA ASN A 41 -10.91 3.89 11.67
C ASN A 41 -11.93 4.53 12.62
N THR A 42 -12.08 5.87 12.64
CA THR A 42 -13.11 6.54 13.45
C THR A 42 -14.54 6.19 13.04
N GLY A 43 -14.75 5.81 11.77
CA GLY A 43 -16.05 5.42 11.24
C GLY A 43 -16.34 3.92 11.30
N LEU A 44 -15.40 3.11 11.82
CA LEU A 44 -15.48 1.65 11.82
C LEU A 44 -15.67 1.12 13.24
N ASN A 45 -16.38 -0.01 13.37
CA ASN A 45 -16.44 -0.72 14.65
C ASN A 45 -15.06 -1.26 15.01
N HIS A 46 -14.81 -1.49 16.31
CA HIS A 46 -13.50 -1.95 16.80
C HIS A 46 -12.97 -3.23 16.11
N VAL A 47 -13.88 -4.12 15.68
CA VAL A 47 -13.52 -5.37 14.98
C VAL A 47 -13.18 -5.18 13.50
N GLU A 48 -13.56 -4.05 12.91
CA GLU A 48 -13.32 -3.70 11.50
C GLU A 48 -12.12 -2.76 11.34
N GLN A 49 -11.62 -2.20 12.43
CA GLN A 49 -10.50 -1.26 12.43
C GLN A 49 -9.20 -1.92 11.94
N VAL A 50 -8.47 -1.19 11.09
CA VAL A 50 -7.12 -1.58 10.66
C VAL A 50 -6.17 -1.36 11.83
N LYS A 51 -5.65 -2.45 12.40
CA LYS A 51 -4.75 -2.41 13.58
C LYS A 51 -3.27 -2.33 13.20
N LYS A 52 -2.87 -3.02 12.14
CA LYS A 52 -1.51 -3.06 11.61
C LYS A 52 -1.58 -3.14 10.09
N TYR A 53 -0.66 -2.48 9.41
CA TYR A 53 -0.50 -2.54 7.96
C TYR A 53 0.97 -2.37 7.58
N ARG A 54 1.32 -2.73 6.34
CA ARG A 54 2.64 -2.45 5.75
C ARG A 54 2.46 -1.87 4.37
N VAL A 55 3.27 -0.88 4.05
CA VAL A 55 3.38 -0.33 2.71
C VAL A 55 4.40 -1.16 1.95
N LEU A 56 4.03 -1.62 0.77
CA LEU A 56 4.93 -2.38 -0.09
C LEU A 56 5.57 -1.43 -1.09
N GLY A 57 6.89 -1.50 -1.21
CA GLY A 57 7.66 -0.80 -2.24
C GLY A 57 7.56 -1.40 -3.64
N ALA A 58 6.70 -2.41 -3.82
CA ALA A 58 6.51 -3.11 -5.08
C ALA A 58 5.21 -2.67 -5.75
N LEU A 59 5.29 -2.27 -7.02
CA LEU A 59 4.12 -1.98 -7.84
C LEU A 59 3.52 -3.28 -8.38
N TRP A 60 2.21 -3.43 -8.20
CA TRP A 60 1.48 -4.54 -8.80
C TRP A 60 1.01 -4.19 -10.21
N THR A 61 1.25 -5.12 -11.12
CA THR A 61 0.84 -5.03 -12.52
C THR A 61 0.18 -6.33 -12.95
N THR A 62 -0.47 -6.31 -14.13
CA THR A 62 -0.98 -7.54 -14.74
C THR A 62 0.14 -8.49 -15.17
N GLY A 63 1.32 -7.95 -15.50
CA GLY A 63 2.51 -8.71 -15.91
C GLY A 63 3.24 -9.38 -14.75
N SER A 64 3.24 -8.78 -13.57
CA SER A 64 3.85 -9.34 -12.35
C SER A 64 2.99 -10.43 -11.69
N GLY A 65 1.70 -10.49 -12.06
CA GLY A 65 0.80 -11.60 -11.75
C GLY A 65 -0.07 -11.44 -10.50
N GLU A 66 0.08 -10.35 -9.75
CA GLU A 66 -0.76 -10.01 -8.59
C GLU A 66 -2.13 -9.45 -9.01
N LEU A 67 -2.25 -8.94 -10.23
CA LEU A 67 -3.49 -8.42 -10.79
C LEU A 67 -4.02 -9.30 -11.92
N THR A 68 -5.35 -9.44 -12.01
CA THR A 68 -6.01 -9.99 -13.20
C THR A 68 -5.96 -8.99 -14.36
N PRO A 69 -6.21 -9.41 -15.62
CA PRO A 69 -6.35 -8.47 -16.74
C PRO A 69 -7.41 -7.38 -16.50
N LYS A 70 -8.39 -7.63 -15.62
CA LYS A 70 -9.42 -6.66 -15.18
C LYS A 70 -9.00 -5.82 -13.96
N LEU A 71 -7.72 -5.85 -13.57
CA LEU A 71 -7.14 -5.13 -12.43
C LEU A 71 -7.70 -5.54 -11.04
N SER A 72 -8.34 -6.72 -10.93
CA SER A 72 -8.71 -7.27 -9.64
C SER A 72 -7.56 -8.06 -9.00
N LEU A 73 -7.53 -8.13 -7.66
CA LEU A 73 -6.48 -8.82 -6.91
C LEU A 73 -6.53 -10.34 -7.10
N ARG A 74 -5.37 -10.96 -7.33
CA ARG A 74 -5.18 -12.42 -7.30
C ARG A 74 -4.68 -12.83 -5.92
N ARG A 75 -5.60 -12.93 -4.95
CA ARG A 75 -5.31 -13.17 -3.53
C ARG A 75 -4.31 -14.29 -3.27
N LYS A 76 -4.50 -15.47 -3.87
CA LYS A 76 -3.60 -16.61 -3.70
C LYS A 76 -2.13 -16.28 -4.05
N VAL A 77 -1.91 -15.58 -5.16
CA VAL A 77 -0.55 -15.18 -5.59
C VAL A 77 0.05 -14.15 -4.63
N ILE A 78 -0.77 -13.22 -4.16
CA ILE A 78 -0.36 -12.18 -3.21
C ILE A 78 0.00 -12.81 -1.86
N GLU A 79 -0.84 -13.70 -1.33
CA GLU A 79 -0.61 -14.40 -0.08
C GLU A 79 0.65 -15.26 -0.12
N GLU A 80 0.89 -15.99 -1.22
CA GLU A 80 2.11 -16.79 -1.40
C GLU A 80 3.36 -15.90 -1.49
N ARG A 81 3.31 -14.81 -2.26
CA ARG A 81 4.47 -13.94 -2.50
C ARG A 81 4.85 -13.09 -1.29
N TYR A 82 3.86 -12.61 -0.54
CA TYR A 82 4.06 -11.73 0.61
C TYR A 82 3.80 -12.44 1.94
N LYS A 83 3.91 -13.77 1.96
CA LYS A 83 3.68 -14.59 3.15
C LYS A 83 4.43 -14.07 4.36
N ASP A 84 5.73 -13.84 4.24
CA ASP A 84 6.57 -13.39 5.36
C ASP A 84 6.16 -12.00 5.87
N VAL A 85 5.71 -11.11 4.97
CA VAL A 85 5.24 -9.76 5.34
C VAL A 85 3.91 -9.86 6.09
N ILE A 86 2.99 -10.71 5.62
CA ILE A 86 1.70 -10.95 6.25
C ILE A 86 1.90 -11.63 7.61
N ASP A 87 2.74 -12.65 7.69
CA ASP A 87 3.05 -13.36 8.93
C ASP A 87 3.65 -12.40 9.97
N ALA A 88 4.50 -11.45 9.57
CA ALA A 88 5.05 -10.43 10.47
C ALA A 88 4.01 -9.41 10.98
N LEU A 89 2.81 -9.36 10.40
CA LEU A 89 1.72 -8.50 10.87
C LEU A 89 0.87 -9.16 11.97
N TYR A 90 0.81 -10.48 12.02
CA TYR A 90 0.08 -11.22 13.05
C TYR A 90 0.93 -11.39 14.30
#